data_AF-A0A432PU35-F1
#
_entry.id   AF-A0A432PU35-F1
#
_cell.length_a   1.000
_cell.length_b   1.000
_cell.length_c   1.000
_cell.angle_alpha   90.00
_cell.angle_beta   90.00
_cell.angle_gamma   90.00
#
_symmetry.space_group_name_H-M   'P 1'
#
loop_
_entity.id
_entity.type
_entity.pdbx_description
1 polymer ?
#
loop_
_entity_poly.entity_id
_entity_poly.type
_entity_poly.pdbx_seq_one_letter_code
_entity_poly.pdbx_strand_id
1 'polypeptide(L)'
;MDVFVLDTSVFTNPEIYRTFEEDQTGAMETFIHLALNSRAEFYMPTSVYTEMRKIVDVGDLWAEFEMVVKIRSPRRFQLTVPADFLYEFIEELRYRINKGLRIAEEHTREASGCEDVGKLIARLREKYREALRQGILDSKEDVDVLLLAYELDGVLVSADEGLRTWADKIGIKLIDPKNFRNILESLVKHKV
;
A
#
# COMPACT_ATOMS: atom_id res chain seq x y z
N MET A 1 15.91 -16.91 -3.38
CA MET A 1 15.07 -16.40 -4.48
C MET A 1 14.29 -15.28 -3.86
N ASP A 2 14.51 -14.04 -4.30
CA ASP A 2 13.87 -12.87 -3.69
C ASP A 2 12.38 -12.86 -4.05
N VAL A 3 11.52 -12.72 -3.04
CA VAL A 3 10.07 -12.65 -3.20
C VAL A 3 9.64 -11.21 -2.92
N PHE A 4 9.01 -10.56 -3.89
CA PHE A 4 8.48 -9.22 -3.76
C PHE A 4 6.96 -9.24 -3.73
N VAL A 5 6.37 -8.50 -2.80
CA VAL A 5 4.92 -8.26 -2.73
C VAL A 5 4.65 -6.82 -3.13
N LEU A 6 3.86 -6.66 -4.19
CA LEU A 6 3.59 -5.39 -4.83
C LEU A 6 2.28 -4.80 -4.33
N ASP A 7 2.32 -3.51 -4.04
CA ASP A 7 1.15 -2.67 -3.83
C ASP A 7 0.80 -1.87 -5.11
N THR A 8 -0.42 -1.33 -5.19
CA THR A 8 -0.88 -0.46 -6.28
C THR A 8 0.04 0.74 -6.48
N SER A 9 0.60 1.29 -5.40
CA SER A 9 1.43 2.50 -5.42
C SER A 9 2.65 2.39 -6.33
N VAL A 10 3.14 1.18 -6.62
CA VAL A 10 4.22 0.95 -7.58
C VAL A 10 3.87 1.46 -8.98
N PHE A 11 2.60 1.32 -9.38
CA PHE A 11 2.11 1.70 -10.71
C PHE A 11 1.15 2.90 -10.69
N THR A 12 0.68 3.33 -9.52
CA THR A 12 -0.24 4.47 -9.39
C THR A 12 0.43 5.74 -8.88
N ASN A 13 1.53 5.65 -8.11
CA ASN A 13 2.21 6.82 -7.58
C ASN A 13 3.22 7.39 -8.60
N PRO A 14 3.04 8.66 -9.06
CA PRO A 14 3.95 9.29 -10.02
C PRO A 14 5.40 9.41 -9.58
N GLU A 15 5.69 9.43 -8.29
CA GLU A 15 7.09 9.43 -7.83
C GLU A 15 7.77 8.07 -8.03
N ILE A 16 6.99 6.99 -8.13
CA ILE A 16 7.50 5.62 -8.23
C ILE A 16 7.48 5.16 -9.67
N TYR A 17 6.33 5.21 -10.35
CA TYR A 17 6.26 4.70 -11.72
C TYR A 17 7.17 5.49 -12.67
N ARG A 18 7.42 6.79 -12.40
CA ARG A 18 8.39 7.61 -13.16
C ARG A 18 9.85 7.20 -13.01
N THR A 19 10.18 6.38 -12.02
CA THR A 19 11.52 5.77 -11.95
C THR A 19 11.68 4.68 -13.01
N PHE A 20 10.59 4.04 -13.41
CA PHE A 20 10.54 3.09 -14.51
C PHE A 20 10.46 3.82 -15.85
N GLU A 21 9.39 4.58 -16.10
CA GLU A 21 9.12 5.31 -17.35
C GLU A 21 8.18 6.51 -17.13
N GLU A 22 8.04 7.40 -18.12
CA GLU A 22 7.27 8.65 -17.99
C GLU A 22 5.77 8.45 -17.65
N ASP A 23 5.19 7.34 -18.08
CA ASP A 23 3.78 6.98 -17.88
C ASP A 23 3.60 5.57 -17.25
N GLN A 24 2.35 5.26 -16.89
CA GLN A 24 2.01 4.01 -16.21
C GLN A 24 2.16 2.78 -17.13
N THR A 25 1.91 2.94 -18.42
CA THR A 25 1.98 1.87 -19.42
C THR A 25 3.43 1.44 -19.63
N GLY A 26 4.32 2.40 -19.92
CA GLY A 26 5.74 2.14 -20.03
C GLY A 26 6.34 1.61 -18.73
N ALA A 27 5.86 2.09 -17.58
CA ALA A 27 6.33 1.57 -16.29
C ALA A 27 5.98 0.10 -16.11
N MET A 28 4.77 -0.30 -16.51
CA MET A 28 4.31 -1.70 -16.50
C MET A 28 5.12 -2.57 -17.47
N GLU A 29 5.35 -2.10 -18.71
CA GLU A 29 6.16 -2.79 -19.72
C GLU A 29 7.59 -3.01 -19.24
N THR A 30 8.25 -1.97 -18.75
CA THR A 30 9.61 -2.04 -18.23
C THR A 30 9.69 -2.96 -17.02
N PHE A 31 8.71 -2.90 -16.12
CA PHE A 31 8.62 -3.83 -14.99
C PHE A 31 8.51 -5.28 -15.47
N ILE A 32 7.58 -5.59 -16.37
CA ILE A 32 7.36 -6.94 -16.93
C ILE A 32 8.66 -7.46 -17.55
N HIS A 33 9.31 -6.64 -18.39
CA HIS A 33 10.58 -7.02 -19.02
C HIS A 33 11.68 -7.34 -18.00
N LEU A 34 11.85 -6.49 -16.96
CA LEU A 34 12.84 -6.73 -15.92
C LEU A 34 12.50 -7.96 -15.07
N ALA A 35 11.24 -8.13 -14.71
CA ALA A 35 10.77 -9.23 -13.90
C ALA A 35 10.92 -10.58 -14.60
N LEU A 36 10.57 -10.69 -15.89
CA LEU A 36 10.81 -11.87 -16.74
C LEU A 36 12.28 -12.27 -16.80
N ASN A 37 13.16 -11.28 -16.80
CA ASN A 37 14.59 -11.48 -16.86
C ASN A 37 15.23 -11.67 -15.48
N SER A 38 14.50 -11.49 -14.39
CA SER A 38 14.99 -11.70 -13.02
C SER A 38 14.79 -13.15 -12.57
N ARG A 39 15.50 -13.57 -11.51
CA ARG A 39 15.18 -14.80 -10.75
C ARG A 39 14.33 -14.48 -9.51
N ALA A 40 13.60 -13.36 -9.51
CA ALA A 40 12.73 -12.99 -8.40
C ALA A 40 11.30 -13.46 -8.65
N GLU A 41 10.52 -13.58 -7.58
CA GLU A 41 9.09 -13.87 -7.67
C GLU A 41 8.29 -12.65 -7.25
N PHE A 42 7.22 -12.35 -7.98
CA PHE A 42 6.37 -11.21 -7.72
C PHE A 42 4.97 -11.69 -7.35
N TYR A 43 4.40 -11.09 -6.31
CA TYR A 43 3.08 -11.41 -5.80
C TYR A 43 2.27 -10.13 -5.62
N MET A 44 0.96 -10.25 -5.83
CA MET A 44 0.01 -9.18 -5.56
C MET A 44 -1.30 -9.79 -5.05
N PRO A 45 -1.89 -9.29 -3.96
CA PRO A 45 -3.20 -9.75 -3.52
C PRO A 45 -4.30 -9.49 -4.56
N THR A 46 -5.30 -10.36 -4.64
CA THR A 46 -6.40 -10.22 -5.60
C THR A 46 -7.22 -8.94 -5.40
N SER A 47 -7.35 -8.48 -4.14
CA SER A 47 -8.03 -7.23 -3.77
C SER A 47 -7.33 -6.01 -4.38
N VAL A 48 -6.04 -5.89 -4.10
CA VAL A 48 -5.12 -4.86 -4.65
C VAL A 48 -5.12 -4.87 -6.17
N TYR A 49 -5.00 -6.06 -6.78
CA TYR A 49 -5.04 -6.22 -8.22
C TYR A 49 -6.34 -5.69 -8.84
N THR A 50 -7.48 -6.00 -8.21
CA THR A 50 -8.80 -5.56 -8.66
C THR A 50 -8.98 -4.05 -8.53
N GLU A 51 -8.40 -3.44 -7.50
CA GLU A 51 -8.39 -1.98 -7.36
C GLU A 51 -7.50 -1.31 -8.39
N MET A 52 -6.29 -1.84 -8.61
CA MET A 52 -5.35 -1.33 -9.59
C MET A 52 -5.94 -1.31 -11.00
N ARG A 53 -6.68 -2.36 -11.38
CA ARG A 53 -7.39 -2.44 -12.69
C ARG A 53 -8.45 -1.36 -12.90
N LYS A 54 -8.96 -0.74 -11.83
CA LYS A 54 -9.93 0.38 -11.95
C LYS A 54 -9.23 1.72 -12.16
N ILE A 55 -7.94 1.80 -11.85
CA ILE A 55 -7.15 3.03 -11.84
C ILE A 55 -6.24 3.09 -13.07
N VAL A 56 -5.65 1.95 -13.44
CA VAL A 56 -4.65 1.83 -14.50
C VAL A 56 -5.26 1.16 -15.72
N ASP A 57 -5.20 1.81 -16.88
CA ASP A 57 -5.68 1.28 -18.16
C ASP A 57 -4.50 1.02 -19.10
N VAL A 58 -4.10 -0.25 -19.19
CA VAL A 58 -2.94 -0.72 -19.97
C VAL A 58 -3.32 -1.78 -21.00
N GLY A 59 -4.61 -1.94 -21.30
CA GLY A 59 -5.10 -2.86 -22.32
C GLY A 59 -4.58 -4.29 -22.17
N ASP A 60 -3.94 -4.81 -23.23
CA ASP A 60 -3.51 -6.21 -23.33
C ASP A 60 -2.32 -6.57 -22.42
N LEU A 61 -1.60 -5.57 -21.87
CA LEU A 61 -0.45 -5.80 -20.97
C LEU A 61 -0.85 -6.53 -19.68
N TRP A 62 -2.12 -6.51 -19.32
CA TRP A 62 -2.60 -7.28 -18.16
C TRP A 62 -2.33 -8.78 -18.28
N ALA A 63 -2.36 -9.35 -19.48
CA ALA A 63 -2.09 -10.77 -19.68
C ALA A 63 -0.62 -11.10 -19.39
N GLU A 64 0.30 -10.25 -19.83
CA GLU A 64 1.74 -10.37 -19.53
C GLU A 64 2.02 -10.13 -18.05
N PHE A 65 1.33 -9.15 -17.45
CA PHE A 65 1.42 -8.90 -16.02
C PHE A 65 0.99 -10.13 -15.19
N GLU A 66 -0.16 -10.75 -15.52
CA GLU A 66 -0.65 -11.96 -14.85
C GLU A 66 0.29 -13.17 -15.05
N MET A 67 1.07 -13.20 -16.13
CA MET A 67 2.08 -14.24 -16.37
C MET A 67 3.28 -14.10 -15.41
N VAL A 68 3.66 -12.86 -15.11
CA VAL A 68 4.86 -12.52 -14.32
C VAL A 68 4.55 -12.40 -12.83
N VAL A 69 3.40 -11.85 -12.49
CA VAL A 69 2.97 -11.57 -11.12
C VAL A 69 1.93 -12.58 -10.68
N LYS A 70 2.24 -13.32 -9.62
CA LYS A 70 1.34 -14.31 -9.01
C LYS A 70 0.24 -13.59 -8.25
N ILE A 71 -0.93 -13.46 -8.88
CA ILE A 71 -2.12 -12.85 -8.25
C ILE A 71 -2.72 -13.82 -7.24
N ARG A 72 -2.57 -13.52 -5.95
CA ARG A 72 -2.97 -14.43 -4.87
C ARG A 72 -3.14 -13.69 -3.56
N SER A 73 -4.29 -13.86 -2.92
CA SER A 73 -4.54 -13.37 -1.54
C SER A 73 -3.82 -14.22 -0.47
N PRO A 74 -3.54 -13.64 0.72
CA PRO A 74 -2.98 -14.39 1.83
C PRO A 74 -3.93 -15.51 2.31
N ARG A 75 -3.38 -16.56 2.90
CA ARG A 75 -4.12 -17.69 3.50
C ARG A 75 -4.71 -17.27 4.86
N ARG A 76 -5.65 -16.33 4.84
CA ARG A 76 -6.23 -15.68 6.04
C ARG A 76 -6.70 -16.67 7.14
N PHE A 77 -7.15 -17.86 6.77
CA PHE A 77 -7.62 -18.88 7.73
C PHE A 77 -6.52 -19.75 8.35
N GLN A 78 -5.33 -19.80 7.75
CA GLN A 78 -4.21 -20.65 8.20
C GLN A 78 -3.01 -19.82 8.67
N LEU A 79 -2.96 -18.54 8.29
CA LEU A 79 -1.88 -17.64 8.64
C LEU A 79 -1.88 -17.38 10.15
N THR A 80 -0.75 -17.65 10.78
CA THR A 80 -0.51 -17.29 12.18
C THR A 80 0.25 -15.97 12.19
N VAL A 81 -0.27 -14.98 12.92
CA VAL A 81 0.39 -13.68 13.12
C VAL A 81 0.71 -13.47 14.59
N PRO A 82 1.74 -12.67 14.93
CA PRO A 82 2.00 -12.31 16.32
C PRO A 82 0.79 -11.62 16.94
N ALA A 83 0.42 -12.00 18.17
CA ALA A 83 -0.71 -11.38 18.87
C ALA A 83 -0.51 -9.87 19.05
N ASP A 84 0.73 -9.42 19.14
CA ASP A 84 1.12 -8.02 19.28
C ASP A 84 0.62 -7.14 18.13
N PHE A 85 0.50 -7.69 16.92
CA PHE A 85 -0.12 -7.00 15.78
C PHE A 85 -1.54 -6.52 16.11
N LEU A 86 -2.33 -7.33 16.82
CA LEU A 86 -3.68 -6.96 17.23
C LEU A 86 -3.66 -5.90 18.33
N TYR A 87 -2.74 -5.99 19.30
CA TYR A 87 -2.62 -5.01 20.37
C TYR A 87 -2.25 -3.63 19.81
N GLU A 88 -1.24 -3.56 18.95
CA GLU A 88 -0.85 -2.35 18.23
C GLU A 88 -2.02 -1.77 17.44
N PHE A 89 -2.84 -2.62 16.81
CA PHE A 89 -3.95 -2.15 15.99
C PHE A 89 -5.03 -1.50 16.85
N ILE A 90 -5.33 -2.10 18.00
CA ILE A 90 -6.26 -1.55 18.98
C ILE A 90 -5.75 -0.23 19.55
N GLU A 91 -4.47 -0.10 19.86
CA GLU A 91 -3.89 1.14 20.39
C GLU A 91 -3.92 2.27 19.34
N GLU A 92 -3.58 1.99 18.09
CA GLU A 92 -3.72 2.95 16.97
C GLU A 92 -5.17 3.40 16.77
N LEU A 93 -6.12 2.46 16.77
CA LEU A 93 -7.54 2.77 16.67
C LEU A 93 -8.01 3.66 17.83
N ARG A 94 -7.63 3.33 19.06
CA ARG A 94 -7.98 4.14 20.25
C ARG A 94 -7.43 5.54 20.17
N TYR A 95 -6.15 5.69 19.81
CA TYR A 95 -5.52 6.99 19.62
C TYR A 95 -6.29 7.86 18.62
N ARG A 96 -6.70 7.26 17.50
CA ARG A 96 -7.43 7.95 16.42
C ARG A 96 -8.86 8.32 16.81
N ILE A 97 -9.59 7.42 17.48
CA ILE A 97 -10.92 7.72 18.03
C ILE A 97 -10.83 8.92 18.97
N ASN A 98 -9.82 8.96 19.85
CA ASN A 98 -9.61 10.08 20.77
C ASN A 98 -9.25 11.38 20.03
N LYS A 99 -8.42 11.31 18.98
CA LYS A 99 -8.10 12.45 18.13
C LYS A 99 -9.34 12.99 17.40
N GLY A 100 -10.15 12.11 16.85
CA GLY A 100 -11.43 12.45 16.22
C GLY A 100 -12.41 13.11 17.19
N LEU A 101 -12.51 12.60 18.42
CA LEU A 101 -13.32 13.20 19.48
C LEU A 101 -12.87 14.64 19.78
N ARG A 102 -11.56 14.87 19.96
CA ARG A 102 -11.03 16.23 20.21
C ARG A 102 -11.37 17.19 19.08
N ILE A 103 -11.24 16.75 17.83
CA ILE A 103 -11.61 17.55 16.65
C ILE A 103 -13.11 17.89 16.69
N ALA A 104 -13.97 16.92 17.03
CA ALA A 104 -15.41 17.16 17.14
C ALA A 104 -15.77 18.14 18.26
N GLU A 105 -15.10 18.05 19.42
CA GLU A 105 -15.28 18.99 20.51
C GLU A 105 -14.83 20.41 20.13
N GLU A 106 -13.68 20.57 19.48
CA GLU A 106 -13.18 21.86 18.99
C GLU A 106 -14.21 22.54 18.08
N HIS A 107 -14.72 21.82 17.07
CA HIS A 107 -15.68 22.39 16.14
C HIS A 107 -17.05 22.66 16.80
N THR A 108 -17.42 21.89 17.83
CA THR A 108 -18.64 22.15 18.61
C THR A 108 -18.52 23.43 19.45
N ARG A 109 -17.33 23.72 19.99
CA ARG A 109 -17.05 25.00 20.66
C ARG A 109 -17.09 26.17 19.68
N GLU A 110 -16.51 26.00 18.48
CA GLU A 110 -16.54 27.00 17.39
C GLU A 110 -17.96 27.26 16.84
N ALA A 111 -18.89 26.31 17.00
CA ALA A 111 -20.27 26.48 16.54
C ALA A 111 -21.03 27.58 17.29
N SER A 112 -20.62 27.90 18.53
CA SER A 112 -21.22 28.96 19.34
C SER A 112 -20.80 30.34 18.81
N GLY A 113 -21.55 30.87 17.84
CA GLY A 113 -21.29 32.16 17.21
C GLY A 113 -20.95 32.09 15.72
N CYS A 114 -21.07 30.91 15.09
CA CYS A 114 -20.83 30.76 13.66
C CYS A 114 -22.12 31.05 12.86
N GLU A 115 -22.06 32.01 11.93
CA GLU A 115 -23.18 32.32 11.02
C GLU A 115 -23.35 31.29 9.90
N ASP A 116 -22.26 30.60 9.52
CA ASP A 116 -22.23 29.61 8.43
C ASP A 116 -21.86 28.21 8.95
N VAL A 117 -22.87 27.56 9.54
CA VAL A 117 -22.77 26.19 10.07
C VAL A 117 -22.38 25.17 8.99
N GLY A 118 -22.73 25.43 7.72
CA GLY A 118 -22.42 24.54 6.59
C GLY A 118 -20.92 24.41 6.35
N LYS A 119 -20.20 25.54 6.31
CA LYS A 119 -18.73 25.53 6.20
C LYS A 119 -18.05 24.86 7.39
N LEU A 120 -18.56 25.07 8.59
CA LEU A 120 -18.02 24.44 9.79
C LEU A 120 -18.14 22.91 9.75
N ILE A 121 -19.30 22.39 9.31
CA ILE A 121 -19.52 20.95 9.12
C ILE A 121 -18.57 20.39 8.06
N ALA A 122 -18.36 21.10 6.95
CA ALA A 122 -17.45 20.67 5.89
C ALA A 122 -16.02 20.52 6.41
N ARG A 123 -15.52 21.53 7.13
CA ARG A 123 -14.19 21.53 7.74
C ARG A 123 -14.03 20.46 8.81
N LEU A 124 -15.06 20.27 9.65
CA LEU A 124 -15.09 19.18 10.64
C LEU A 124 -14.94 17.82 9.94
N ARG A 125 -15.74 17.56 8.90
CA ARG A 125 -15.69 16.29 8.16
C ARG A 125 -14.33 16.04 7.52
N GLU A 126 -13.72 17.07 6.96
CA GLU A 126 -12.38 17.00 6.35
C GLU A 126 -11.33 16.63 7.39
N LYS A 127 -11.19 17.45 8.45
CA LYS A 127 -10.21 17.21 9.53
C LYS A 127 -10.42 15.88 10.24
N TYR A 128 -11.68 15.50 10.47
CA TYR A 128 -12.01 14.24 11.11
C TYR A 128 -11.58 13.04 10.24
N ARG A 129 -11.83 13.09 8.93
CA ARG A 129 -11.38 12.04 8.00
C ARG A 129 -9.85 11.97 7.93
N GLU A 130 -9.19 13.11 7.81
CA GLU A 130 -7.72 13.18 7.80
C GLU A 130 -7.13 12.55 9.07
N ALA A 131 -7.65 12.92 10.24
CA ALA A 131 -7.19 12.42 11.52
C ALA A 131 -7.38 10.90 11.70
N LEU A 132 -8.43 10.33 11.11
CA LEU A 132 -8.65 8.89 11.16
C LEU A 132 -7.80 8.11 10.16
N ARG A 133 -7.55 8.65 8.96
CA ARG A 133 -6.93 7.91 7.84
C ARG A 133 -5.41 8.08 7.71
N GLN A 134 -4.83 9.15 8.23
CA GLN A 134 -3.41 9.41 8.01
C GLN A 134 -2.51 8.35 8.67
N GLY A 135 -1.77 7.56 7.88
CA GLY A 135 -0.72 6.64 8.36
C GLY A 135 -1.24 5.40 9.10
N ILE A 136 -2.40 4.86 8.71
CA ILE A 136 -2.95 3.59 9.24
C ILE A 136 -3.26 2.65 8.07
N LEU A 137 -3.35 1.35 8.37
CA LEU A 137 -4.01 0.37 7.53
C LEU A 137 -5.51 0.69 7.47
N ASP A 138 -5.91 1.54 6.53
CA ASP A 138 -7.30 2.01 6.42
C ASP A 138 -8.16 1.14 5.49
N SER A 139 -7.53 0.24 4.74
CA SER A 139 -8.17 -0.60 3.74
C SER A 139 -7.97 -2.11 3.99
N LYS A 140 -8.82 -2.95 3.37
CA LYS A 140 -8.64 -4.42 3.41
C LYS A 140 -7.48 -4.85 2.52
N GLU A 141 -7.24 -4.06 1.48
CA GLU A 141 -6.21 -4.18 0.49
C GLU A 141 -4.83 -4.08 1.15
N ASP A 142 -4.61 -3.06 1.98
CA ASP A 142 -3.36 -2.88 2.75
C ASP A 142 -3.07 -4.06 3.66
N VAL A 143 -4.10 -4.52 4.38
CA VAL A 143 -3.99 -5.69 5.26
C VAL A 143 -3.64 -6.94 4.44
N ASP A 144 -4.25 -7.11 3.27
CA ASP A 144 -3.92 -8.24 2.40
C ASP A 144 -2.47 -8.19 1.90
N VAL A 145 -1.95 -7.01 1.56
CA VAL A 145 -0.54 -6.84 1.16
C VAL A 145 0.40 -7.23 2.29
N LEU A 146 0.17 -6.71 3.50
CA LEU A 146 0.98 -7.04 4.66
C LEU A 146 0.96 -8.53 4.98
N LEU A 147 -0.24 -9.11 5.06
CA LEU A 147 -0.38 -10.51 5.44
C LEU A 147 0.24 -11.43 4.39
N LEU A 148 0.18 -11.05 3.10
CA LEU A 148 0.82 -11.83 2.03
C LEU A 148 2.35 -11.71 2.11
N ALA A 149 2.88 -10.51 2.33
CA ALA A 149 4.31 -10.29 2.52
C ALA A 149 4.83 -11.05 3.74
N TYR A 150 4.08 -11.02 4.84
CA TYR A 150 4.39 -11.79 6.05
C TYR A 150 4.34 -13.30 5.81
N GLU A 151 3.29 -13.82 5.16
CA GLU A 151 3.15 -15.25 4.84
C GLU A 151 4.33 -15.77 4.01
N LEU A 152 4.83 -14.97 3.07
CA LEU A 152 5.85 -15.37 2.11
C LEU A 152 7.29 -15.06 2.57
N ASP A 153 7.49 -14.45 3.75
CA ASP A 153 8.76 -13.82 4.15
C ASP A 153 9.33 -12.89 3.05
N GLY A 154 8.40 -12.21 2.37
CA GLY A 154 8.65 -11.39 1.19
C GLY A 154 9.07 -9.96 1.52
N VAL A 155 9.59 -9.28 0.51
CA VAL A 155 9.93 -7.87 0.51
C VAL A 155 8.72 -7.07 0.06
N LEU A 156 8.25 -6.16 0.90
CA LEU A 156 7.18 -5.23 0.56
C LEU A 156 7.71 -4.11 -0.34
N VAL A 157 7.00 -3.87 -1.46
CA VAL A 157 7.23 -2.74 -2.35
C VAL A 157 5.99 -1.84 -2.36
N SER A 158 6.08 -0.73 -1.62
CA SER A 158 5.01 0.27 -1.54
C SER A 158 5.59 1.65 -1.21
N ALA A 159 4.90 2.69 -1.68
CA ALA A 159 5.10 4.08 -1.29
C ALA A 159 4.08 4.58 -0.25
N ASP A 160 3.18 3.72 0.21
CA ASP A 160 2.27 4.07 1.30
C ASP A 160 3.00 4.02 2.65
N GLU A 161 3.16 5.17 3.30
CA GLU A 161 3.88 5.29 4.58
C GLU A 161 3.17 4.56 5.72
N GLY A 162 1.84 4.47 5.71
CA GLY A 162 1.07 3.71 6.70
C GLY A 162 1.37 2.22 6.58
N LEU A 163 1.28 1.68 5.36
CA LEU A 163 1.60 0.30 5.06
C LEU A 163 3.05 -0.05 5.44
N ARG A 164 4.00 0.82 5.08
CA ARG A 164 5.43 0.65 5.39
C ARG A 164 5.70 0.66 6.89
N THR A 165 5.08 1.59 7.63
CA THR A 165 5.22 1.66 9.09
C THR A 165 4.74 0.37 9.76
N TRP A 166 3.61 -0.17 9.31
CA TRP A 166 3.09 -1.43 9.82
C TRP A 166 3.93 -2.64 9.44
N ALA A 167 4.45 -2.67 8.22
CA ALA A 167 5.37 -3.69 7.77
C ALA A 167 6.63 -3.77 8.63
N ASP A 168 7.22 -2.61 8.96
CA ASP A 168 8.40 -2.51 9.83
C ASP A 168 8.09 -3.05 11.24
N LYS A 169 6.94 -2.68 11.83
CA LYS A 169 6.52 -3.16 13.16
C LYS A 169 6.43 -4.68 13.26
N ILE A 170 6.02 -5.38 12.19
CA ILE A 170 5.89 -6.84 12.18
C ILE A 170 7.08 -7.57 11.54
N GLY A 171 8.16 -6.84 11.22
CA GLY A 171 9.40 -7.40 10.72
C GLY A 171 9.37 -7.85 9.25
N ILE A 172 8.50 -7.27 8.43
CA ILE A 172 8.51 -7.49 6.98
C ILE A 172 9.67 -6.72 6.37
N LYS A 173 10.39 -7.33 5.42
CA LYS A 173 11.49 -6.68 4.69
C LYS A 173 10.94 -5.53 3.85
N LEU A 174 11.58 -4.36 3.93
CA LEU A 174 11.21 -3.18 3.17
C LEU A 174 12.33 -2.77 2.22
N ILE A 175 11.95 -2.23 1.08
CA ILE A 175 12.84 -1.46 0.22
C ILE A 175 12.31 -0.04 0.04
N ASP A 176 13.19 0.88 -0.32
CA ASP A 176 12.76 2.16 -0.86
C ASP A 176 12.17 1.92 -2.26
N PRO A 177 10.88 2.24 -2.50
CA PRO A 177 10.24 2.01 -3.79
C PRO A 177 10.92 2.78 -4.93
N LYS A 178 11.62 3.90 -4.66
CA LYS A 178 12.39 4.64 -5.66
C LYS A 178 13.61 3.87 -6.17
N ASN A 179 14.12 2.93 -5.38
CA ASN A 179 15.23 2.06 -5.75
C ASN A 179 14.76 0.77 -6.45
N PHE A 180 13.45 0.52 -6.55
CA PHE A 180 12.93 -0.77 -6.99
C PHE A 180 13.39 -1.15 -8.39
N ARG A 181 13.33 -0.22 -9.36
CA ARG A 181 13.88 -0.44 -10.71
C ARG A 181 15.36 -0.83 -10.67
N ASN A 182 16.18 -0.10 -9.95
CA ASN A 182 17.63 -0.34 -9.88
C ASN A 182 17.94 -1.72 -9.24
N ILE A 183 17.12 -2.14 -8.26
CA ILE A 183 17.19 -3.46 -7.66
C ILE A 183 16.89 -4.53 -8.73
N LEU A 184 15.82 -4.37 -9.51
CA LEU A 184 15.46 -5.30 -10.58
C LEU A 184 16.56 -5.38 -11.65
N GLU A 185 17.09 -4.24 -12.11
CA GLU A 185 18.22 -4.21 -13.05
C GLU A 185 19.44 -4.95 -12.50
N SER A 186 19.71 -4.82 -11.20
CA SER A 186 20.81 -5.51 -10.53
C SER A 186 20.57 -7.02 -10.46
N LEU A 187 19.33 -7.45 -10.18
CA LEU A 187 18.94 -8.86 -10.18
C LEU A 187 19.06 -9.50 -11.56
N VAL A 188 18.80 -8.75 -12.63
CA VAL A 188 19.03 -9.21 -14.02
C VAL A 188 20.52 -9.36 -14.30
N LYS A 189 21.36 -8.40 -13.87
CA LYS A 189 22.81 -8.39 -14.12
C LYS A 189 23.58 -9.49 -13.37
N HIS A 190 23.19 -9.78 -12.13
CA HIS A 190 23.89 -10.72 -11.26
C HIS A 190 23.32 -12.15 -11.33
N LYS A 191 22.85 -12.57 -12.51
CA LYS A 191 22.49 -13.97 -12.79
C LYS A 191 23.73 -14.88 -12.62
N VAL A 192 24.00 -15.33 -11.40
CA VAL A 192 24.84 -16.49 -11.11
C VAL A 192 23.91 -17.68 -10.90
#